data_AF-A0A7S0N1M3-F1
#
_entry.id   AF-A0A7S0N1M3-F1
#
_cell.length_a   1.000
_cell.length_b   1.000
_cell.length_c   1.000
_cell.angle_alpha   90.00
_cell.angle_beta   90.00
_cell.angle_gamma   90.00
#
_symmetry.space_group_name_H-M   'P 1'
#
loop_
_entity.id
_entity.type
_entity.pdbx_description
1 polymer ?
#
loop_
_entity_poly.entity_id
_entity_poly.type
_entity_poly.pdbx_seq_one_letter_code
_entity_poly.pdbx_strand_id
1 'polypeptide(L)'
;ITTTDVRFGRPGFPRGWPDIYTTSKALRRLIGKKGVKGTLSRTVDLLSKNDTRSEYPEFASKLLPGQSFSNAKLVEHQKGWRIVKGFAVYDLHDGPEGESYVAYKHWWNIREDESWVDLTPAEPGSHTATVQVRLLLESELGEKEE
;
A
#
# COMPACT_ATOMS: atom_id res chain seq x y z
N ILE A 1 2.18 -32.54 14.83
CA ILE A 1 2.60 -31.12 14.64
C ILE A 1 1.34 -30.36 14.34
N THR A 2 0.79 -29.67 15.34
CA THR A 2 -0.46 -28.91 15.20
C THR A 2 -0.10 -27.61 14.51
N THR A 3 -0.48 -27.46 13.23
CA THR A 3 -0.33 -26.23 12.50
C THR A 3 -1.26 -25.20 13.13
N THR A 4 -0.71 -24.34 14.00
CA THR A 4 -1.44 -23.19 14.53
C THR A 4 -1.75 -22.30 13.35
N ASP A 5 -3.01 -22.29 12.95
CA ASP A 5 -3.58 -21.42 11.93
C ASP A 5 -3.48 -19.98 12.47
N VAL A 6 -2.39 -19.28 12.12
CA VAL A 6 -2.18 -17.88 12.51
C VAL A 6 -3.18 -17.06 11.71
N ARG A 7 -4.34 -16.79 12.31
CA ARG A 7 -5.29 -15.82 11.77
C ARG A 7 -4.65 -14.45 11.88
N PHE A 8 -4.02 -14.00 10.79
CA PHE A 8 -3.68 -12.59 10.61
C PHE A 8 -5.00 -11.82 10.58
N GLY A 9 -5.13 -10.82 11.45
CA GLY A 9 -6.37 -10.04 11.54
C GLY A 9 -6.68 -9.33 10.23
N ARG A 10 -7.94 -8.93 10.02
CA ARG A 10 -8.36 -8.23 8.80
C ARG A 10 -7.53 -6.94 8.63
N PRO A 11 -6.68 -6.84 7.59
CA PRO A 11 -5.87 -5.65 7.37
C PRO A 11 -6.76 -4.52 6.83
N GLY A 12 -6.52 -3.30 7.31
CA GLY A 12 -7.17 -2.10 6.83
C GLY A 12 -6.31 -0.87 7.00
N PHE A 13 -6.79 0.28 6.54
CA PHE A 13 -6.11 1.55 6.76
C PHE A 13 -5.94 1.83 8.27
N PRO A 14 -4.80 2.40 8.72
CA PRO A 14 -4.58 2.72 10.13
C PRO A 14 -5.72 3.51 10.77
N ARG A 15 -6.38 2.93 11.78
CA ARG A 15 -7.41 3.63 12.56
C ARG A 15 -6.77 4.81 13.29
N GLY A 16 -7.46 5.96 13.29
CA GLY A 16 -6.96 7.19 13.93
C GLY A 16 -5.85 7.94 13.17
N TRP A 17 -5.61 7.64 11.89
CA TRP A 17 -4.65 8.41 11.08
C TRP A 17 -5.11 9.87 10.86
N PRO A 18 -4.21 10.87 10.89
CA PRO A 18 -2.75 10.76 11.08
C PRO A 18 -2.30 10.72 12.55
N ASP A 19 -3.17 11.05 13.50
CA ASP A 19 -2.82 11.25 14.92
C ASP A 19 -2.22 10.00 15.57
N ILE A 20 -2.67 8.81 15.16
CA ILE A 20 -2.19 7.51 15.65
C ILE A 20 -0.69 7.32 15.47
N TYR A 21 -0.07 8.01 14.50
CA TYR A 21 1.38 7.98 14.32
C TYR A 21 2.13 8.52 15.55
N THR A 22 1.58 9.54 16.21
CA THR A 22 2.23 10.17 17.36
C THR A 22 2.10 9.32 18.63
N THR A 23 0.95 8.67 18.79
CA THR A 23 0.58 7.95 20.02
C THR A 23 0.98 6.47 19.98
N SER A 24 0.90 5.80 18.82
CA SER A 24 1.21 4.38 18.70
C SER A 24 2.72 4.11 18.68
N LYS A 25 3.20 3.48 19.76
CA LYS A 25 4.58 2.95 19.81
C LYS A 25 4.79 1.81 18.81
N ALA A 26 3.76 0.99 18.57
CA ALA A 26 3.81 -0.13 17.62
C ALA A 26 4.02 0.37 16.19
N LEU A 27 3.21 1.34 15.75
CA LEU A 27 3.32 1.94 14.42
C LEU A 27 4.68 2.62 14.21
N ARG A 28 5.13 3.44 15.16
CA ARG A 28 6.45 4.09 15.07
C ARG A 28 7.60 3.09 15.04
N ARG A 29 7.48 1.98 15.77
CA ARG A 29 8.49 0.90 15.74
C ARG A 29 8.49 0.22 14.38
N LEU A 30 7.33 -0.06 13.80
CA LEU A 30 7.20 -0.68 12.47
C LEU A 30 7.77 0.23 11.38
N ILE A 31 7.41 1.51 11.36
CA ILE A 31 7.78 2.47 10.30
C ILE A 31 9.21 2.97 10.47
N GLY A 32 9.69 3.13 11.71
CA GLY A 32 10.96 3.79 12.00
C GLY A 32 12.22 2.96 11.68
N LYS A 33 13.37 3.48 12.15
CA LYS A 33 14.73 2.96 11.85
C LYS A 33 14.96 1.47 12.17
N LYS A 34 14.19 0.90 13.10
CA LYS A 34 14.31 -0.52 13.52
C LYS A 34 13.34 -1.46 12.81
N GLY A 35 12.35 -0.92 12.09
CA GLY A 35 11.41 -1.69 11.31
C GLY A 35 11.72 -1.56 9.82
N VAL A 36 10.77 -1.08 9.03
CA VAL A 36 10.91 -0.94 7.58
C VAL A 36 11.73 0.26 7.15
N LYS A 37 12.27 1.09 8.07
CA LYS A 37 13.11 2.26 7.76
C LYS A 37 12.44 3.22 6.76
N GLY A 38 11.15 3.51 6.95
CA GLY A 38 10.42 4.43 6.09
C GLY A 38 11.03 5.83 6.10
N THR A 39 11.23 6.41 4.93
CA THR A 39 11.79 7.76 4.74
C THR A 39 10.70 8.80 4.50
N LEU A 40 9.71 8.47 3.68
CA LEU A 40 8.55 9.30 3.38
C LEU A 40 7.26 8.50 3.47
N SER A 41 6.20 9.13 3.97
CA SER A 41 4.86 8.57 4.00
C SER A 41 3.86 9.43 3.22
N ARG A 42 2.95 8.76 2.51
CA ARG A 42 1.82 9.40 1.83
C ARG A 42 0.57 8.55 1.96
N THR A 43 -0.57 9.24 2.08
CA THR A 43 -1.86 8.61 1.84
C THR A 43 -2.16 8.70 0.36
N VAL A 44 -2.58 7.58 -0.23
CA VAL A 44 -2.91 7.49 -1.65
C VAL A 44 -4.24 6.79 -1.77
N ASP A 45 -5.14 7.38 -2.55
CA ASP A 45 -6.42 6.75 -2.87
C ASP A 45 -6.18 5.55 -3.79
N LEU A 46 -6.74 4.40 -3.44
CA LEU A 46 -6.90 3.33 -4.42
C LEU A 46 -7.95 3.77 -5.42
N LEU A 47 -7.54 3.83 -6.68
CA LEU A 47 -8.48 3.94 -7.77
C LEU A 47 -9.29 2.65 -7.87
N SER A 48 -10.61 2.79 -8.00
CA SER A 48 -11.44 1.65 -8.36
C SER A 48 -11.08 1.18 -9.77
N LYS A 49 -11.46 -0.04 -10.13
CA LYS A 49 -11.27 -0.54 -11.50
C LYS A 49 -11.95 0.38 -12.55
N ASN A 50 -13.07 1.02 -12.17
CA ASN A 50 -13.77 1.94 -13.06
C ASN A 50 -13.02 3.27 -13.20
N ASP A 51 -12.48 3.81 -12.10
CA ASP A 51 -11.69 5.05 -12.13
C ASP A 51 -10.39 4.83 -12.92
N THR A 52 -9.67 3.72 -12.64
CA THR A 52 -8.51 3.34 -13.44
C THR A 52 -8.86 3.18 -14.92
N ARG A 53 -10.03 2.63 -15.25
CA ARG A 53 -10.46 2.49 -16.66
C ARG A 53 -10.82 3.83 -17.31
N SER A 54 -11.36 4.77 -16.54
CA SER A 54 -11.75 6.09 -17.03
C SER A 54 -10.54 7.01 -17.18
N GLU A 55 -9.68 7.07 -16.18
CA GLU A 55 -8.49 7.94 -16.15
C GLU A 55 -7.31 7.34 -16.95
N TYR A 56 -7.20 6.01 -16.97
CA TYR A 56 -6.09 5.27 -17.59
C TYR A 56 -6.56 4.07 -18.42
N PRO A 57 -7.31 4.29 -19.51
CA PRO A 57 -7.90 3.21 -20.31
C PRO A 57 -6.87 2.21 -20.86
N GLU A 58 -5.64 2.64 -21.13
CA GLU A 58 -4.52 1.81 -21.59
C GLU A 58 -4.05 0.75 -20.58
N PHE A 59 -4.40 0.93 -19.30
CA PHE A 59 -4.06 0.05 -18.18
C PHE A 59 -5.24 -0.81 -17.69
N ALA A 60 -6.47 -0.49 -18.10
CA ALA A 60 -7.72 -1.04 -17.55
C ALA A 60 -7.80 -2.58 -17.50
N SER A 61 -7.12 -3.28 -18.41
CA SER A 61 -7.11 -4.74 -18.48
C SER A 61 -5.72 -5.36 -18.28
N LYS A 62 -4.69 -4.54 -18.04
CA LYS A 62 -3.30 -5.01 -17.93
C LYS A 62 -2.83 -5.09 -16.48
N LEU A 63 -3.37 -4.22 -15.62
CA LEU A 63 -3.00 -4.20 -14.21
C LEU A 63 -3.73 -5.30 -13.45
N LEU A 64 -2.99 -6.02 -12.61
CA LEU A 64 -3.50 -7.16 -11.86
C LEU A 64 -3.56 -6.82 -10.36
N PRO A 65 -4.67 -7.14 -9.67
CA PRO A 65 -4.75 -7.04 -8.21
C PRO A 65 -3.59 -7.77 -7.53
N GLY A 66 -3.08 -7.19 -6.44
CA GLY A 66 -1.97 -7.76 -5.67
C GLY A 66 -0.59 -7.74 -6.35
N GLN A 67 -0.49 -7.41 -7.64
CA GLN A 67 0.78 -7.44 -8.39
C GLN A 67 1.44 -6.07 -8.52
N SER A 68 1.63 -5.37 -7.40
CA SER A 68 2.08 -3.97 -7.41
C SER A 68 3.41 -3.75 -8.13
N PHE A 69 4.35 -4.69 -8.05
CA PHE A 69 5.67 -4.51 -8.67
C PHE A 69 5.59 -4.59 -10.19
N SER A 70 4.87 -5.59 -10.71
CA SER A 70 4.62 -5.73 -12.14
C SER A 70 3.83 -4.55 -12.68
N ASN A 71 2.82 -4.09 -11.93
CA ASN A 71 2.02 -2.93 -12.28
C ASN A 71 2.87 -1.66 -12.34
N ALA A 72 3.67 -1.38 -11.30
CA ALA A 72 4.51 -0.17 -11.26
C ALA A 72 5.55 -0.15 -12.39
N LYS A 73 6.15 -1.31 -12.72
CA LYS A 73 7.06 -1.48 -13.87
C LYS A 73 6.35 -1.25 -15.21
N LEU A 74 5.12 -1.76 -15.36
CA LEU A 74 4.33 -1.54 -16.58
C LEU A 74 4.01 -0.06 -16.79
N VAL A 75 3.65 0.63 -15.70
CA VAL A 75 3.34 2.06 -15.71
C VAL A 75 4.59 2.88 -16.03
N GLU A 76 5.73 2.58 -15.40
CA GLU A 76 7.02 3.19 -15.73
C GLU A 76 7.36 3.01 -17.21
N HIS A 77 7.25 1.79 -17.74
CA HIS A 77 7.55 1.53 -19.15
C HIS A 77 6.62 2.28 -20.12
N GLN A 78 5.33 2.43 -19.81
CA GLN A 78 4.36 3.07 -20.72
C GLN A 78 4.26 4.59 -20.55
N LYS A 79 4.60 5.14 -19.38
CA LYS A 79 4.42 6.57 -19.06
C LYS A 79 5.70 7.28 -18.70
N GLY A 80 6.80 6.57 -18.46
CA GLY A 80 8.05 7.14 -17.94
C GLY A 80 7.96 7.57 -16.47
N TRP A 81 6.89 7.20 -15.75
CA TRP A 81 6.69 7.59 -14.36
C TRP A 81 7.61 6.81 -13.43
N ARG A 82 8.32 7.53 -12.54
CA ARG A 82 9.31 6.95 -11.63
C ARG A 82 8.65 5.98 -10.67
N ILE A 83 9.30 4.84 -10.40
CA ILE A 83 8.87 3.90 -9.38
C ILE A 83 9.37 4.33 -8.01
N VAL A 84 8.48 4.26 -7.01
CA VAL A 84 8.84 4.31 -5.59
C VAL A 84 8.72 2.91 -5.02
N LYS A 85 9.77 2.48 -4.34
CA LYS A 85 9.84 1.18 -3.67
C LYS A 85 9.63 1.38 -2.19
N GLY A 86 8.88 0.47 -1.57
CA GLY A 86 8.58 0.62 -0.16
C GLY A 86 7.56 -0.37 0.35
N PHE A 87 6.70 0.11 1.23
CA PHE A 87 5.70 -0.70 1.90
C PHE A 87 4.33 -0.03 1.92
N ALA A 88 3.27 -0.82 1.80
CA ALA A 88 1.92 -0.44 2.20
C ALA A 88 1.68 -0.88 3.65
N VAL A 89 1.25 0.04 4.51
CA VAL A 89 1.02 -0.21 5.95
C VAL A 89 -0.45 -0.39 6.23
N TYR A 90 -0.75 -1.40 7.05
CA TYR A 90 -2.10 -1.73 7.48
C TYR A 90 -2.16 -1.91 8.98
N ASP A 91 -3.29 -1.53 9.57
CA ASP A 91 -3.70 -1.89 10.93
C ASP A 91 -4.48 -3.22 10.87
N LEU A 92 -4.23 -4.10 11.84
CA LEU A 92 -4.96 -5.36 11.98
C LEU A 92 -6.21 -5.11 12.84
N HIS A 93 -7.35 -4.96 12.18
CA HIS A 93 -8.59 -4.46 12.80
C HIS A 93 -9.21 -5.41 13.83
N ASP A 94 -8.80 -6.68 13.84
CA ASP A 94 -9.25 -7.68 14.82
C ASP A 94 -8.55 -7.52 16.18
N GLY A 95 -7.50 -6.70 16.26
CA GLY A 95 -6.80 -6.36 17.50
C GLY A 95 -7.15 -4.97 18.04
N PRO A 96 -6.70 -4.64 19.26
CA PRO A 96 -6.84 -3.30 19.82
C PRO A 96 -6.25 -2.24 18.89
N GLU A 97 -6.94 -1.12 18.75
CA GLU A 97 -6.47 0.03 17.98
C GLU A 97 -5.11 0.49 18.50
N GLY A 98 -4.19 0.82 17.58
CA GLY A 98 -2.88 1.33 17.97
C GLY A 98 -1.86 0.26 18.35
N GLU A 99 -2.21 -1.03 18.38
CA GLU A 99 -1.32 -2.09 18.86
C GLU A 99 -0.71 -2.98 17.78
N SER A 100 -1.45 -3.26 16.70
CA SER A 100 -1.06 -4.28 15.72
C SER A 100 -1.06 -3.73 14.30
N TYR A 101 0.12 -3.74 13.66
CA TYR A 101 0.31 -3.26 12.30
C TYR A 101 1.16 -4.23 11.49
N VAL A 102 0.91 -4.26 10.19
CA VAL A 102 1.70 -5.01 9.22
C VAL A 102 2.12 -4.09 8.08
N ALA A 103 3.25 -4.41 7.47
CA ALA A 103 3.76 -3.70 6.31
C ALA A 103 4.05 -4.74 5.22
N TYR A 104 3.43 -4.59 4.06
CA TYR A 104 3.69 -5.44 2.89
C TYR A 104 4.52 -4.67 1.88
N LYS A 105 5.56 -5.31 1.32
CA LYS A 105 6.31 -4.70 0.22
C LYS A 105 5.33 -4.32 -0.88
N HIS A 106 5.37 -3.07 -1.32
CA HIS A 106 4.45 -2.50 -2.29
C HIS A 106 5.21 -1.47 -3.13
N TRP A 107 4.95 -1.41 -4.43
CA TRP A 107 5.56 -0.42 -5.32
C TRP A 107 4.46 0.40 -5.98
N TRP A 108 4.73 1.67 -6.20
CA TRP A 108 3.81 2.64 -6.82
C TRP A 108 4.62 3.63 -7.66
N ASN A 109 3.94 4.57 -8.31
CA ASN A 109 4.59 5.51 -9.22
C ASN A 109 4.48 6.96 -8.72
N ILE A 110 5.41 7.79 -9.16
CA ILE A 110 5.34 9.26 -9.08
C ILE A 110 5.02 9.79 -10.48
N ARG A 111 3.91 10.54 -10.58
CA ARG A 111 3.52 11.25 -11.81
C ARG A 111 4.45 12.42 -12.08
N GLU A 112 4.32 13.04 -13.25
CA GLU A 112 5.12 14.20 -13.66
C GLU A 112 4.95 15.43 -12.73
N ASP A 113 3.81 15.53 -12.04
CA ASP A 113 3.51 16.58 -11.05
C ASP A 113 4.03 16.25 -9.64
N GLU A 114 4.90 15.24 -9.51
CA GLU A 114 5.44 14.72 -8.25
C GLU A 114 4.41 14.06 -7.31
N SER A 115 3.15 13.91 -7.75
CA SER A 115 2.12 13.22 -6.96
C SER A 115 2.32 11.70 -6.99
N TRP A 116 2.06 11.06 -5.85
CA TRP A 116 2.13 9.60 -5.74
C TRP A 116 0.82 8.99 -6.21
N VAL A 117 0.91 7.93 -7.01
CA VAL A 117 -0.24 7.19 -7.51
C VAL A 117 0.01 5.68 -7.41
N ASP A 118 -0.97 4.96 -6.86
CA ASP A 118 -1.00 3.51 -6.84
C ASP A 118 -2.09 3.02 -7.79
N LEU A 119 -1.67 2.54 -8.96
CA LEU A 119 -2.60 1.98 -9.95
C LEU A 119 -2.88 0.48 -9.72
N THR A 120 -2.34 -0.12 -8.65
CA THR A 120 -2.64 -1.52 -8.31
C THR A 120 -4.13 -1.66 -7.99
N PRO A 121 -4.91 -2.41 -8.80
CA PRO A 121 -6.34 -2.50 -8.58
C PRO A 121 -6.64 -3.14 -7.22
N ALA A 122 -7.75 -2.73 -6.60
CA ALA A 122 -8.31 -3.44 -5.46
C ALA A 122 -8.65 -4.89 -5.83
N GLU A 123 -8.56 -5.79 -4.84
CA GLU A 123 -8.92 -7.20 -5.03
C GLU A 123 -10.41 -7.35 -5.43
N PRO A 124 -10.73 -8.28 -6.36
CA PRO A 124 -12.11 -8.56 -6.74
C PRO A 124 -12.91 -8.99 -5.50
N GLY A 125 -14.06 -8.36 -5.26
CA GLY A 125 -14.89 -8.65 -4.09
C GLY A 125 -14.66 -7.74 -2.88
N SER A 126 -13.73 -6.80 -2.97
CA SER A 126 -13.63 -5.66 -2.06
C SER A 126 -14.83 -4.70 -2.27
N HIS A 127 -16.00 -5.07 -1.72
CA HIS A 127 -17.26 -4.33 -1.84
C HIS A 127 -17.34 -3.17 -0.84
N THR A 128 -16.31 -2.34 -0.74
CA THR A 128 -16.42 -1.10 0.04
C THR A 128 -16.72 0.04 -0.92
N ALA A 129 -17.93 0.61 -0.82
CA ALA A 129 -18.33 1.85 -1.51
C ALA A 129 -17.49 3.07 -1.10
N THR A 130 -16.59 2.91 -0.13
CA THR A 130 -15.60 3.87 0.31
C THR A 130 -14.31 3.73 -0.50
N VAL A 131 -13.79 4.88 -0.96
CA VAL A 131 -12.41 5.02 -1.44
C VAL A 131 -11.49 4.35 -0.43
N GLN A 132 -10.78 3.31 -0.85
CA GLN A 132 -9.80 2.67 0.02
C GLN A 132 -8.53 3.51 -0.01
N VAL A 133 -8.13 4.02 1.13
CA VAL A 133 -6.87 4.76 1.25
C VAL A 133 -5.76 3.79 1.64
N ARG A 134 -4.59 3.89 1.00
CA ARG A 134 -3.36 3.22 1.41
C ARG A 134 -2.43 4.20 2.10
N LEU A 135 -1.76 3.74 3.15
CA LEU A 135 -0.58 4.42 3.68
C LEU A 135 0.67 3.81 3.03
N LEU A 136 1.29 4.55 2.11
CA LEU A 136 2.49 4.12 1.39
C LEU A 136 3.73 4.74 2.04
N LEU A 137 4.77 3.92 2.18
CA LEU A 137 6.04 4.29 2.80
C LEU A 137 7.22 4.00 1.89
N GLU A 138 7.88 5.04 1.40
CA GLU A 138 9.15 4.85 0.69
C GLU A 138 10.18 4.23 1.64
N SER A 139 10.88 3.21 1.15
CA SER A 139 11.97 2.56 1.86
C SER A 139 12.84 1.77 0.90
N GLU A 140 14.15 1.90 1.06
CA GLU A 140 15.14 1.08 0.35
C GLU A 140 14.97 -0.43 0.65
N LEU A 141 14.40 -0.80 1.81
CA LEU A 141 14.09 -2.19 2.13
C LEU A 141 12.87 -2.74 1.37
N GLY A 142 12.16 -1.86 0.64
CA GLY A 142 11.02 -2.21 -0.20
C GLY A 142 11.41 -2.86 -1.53
N GLU A 143 12.70 -2.99 -1.83
CA GLU A 143 13.23 -3.74 -2.97
C GLU A 143 12.69 -5.19 -2.96
N LYS A 144 12.31 -5.72 -4.12
CA LYS A 144 12.01 -7.13 -4.29
C LYS A 144 13.33 -7.86 -4.49
N GLU A 145 13.56 -8.91 -3.70
CA GLU A 145 14.66 -9.85 -3.95
C GLU A 145 14.35 -10.58 -5.27
N GLU A 146 15.27 -10.48 -6.23
CA GLU A 146 15.13 -11.07 -7.58
C GLU A 146 15.18 -12.59 -7.57
#